data_AF-A0A538LS44-F1
#
_entry.id   AF-A0A538LS44-F1
#
_cell.length_a   1.000
_cell.length_b   1.000
_cell.length_c   1.000
_cell.angle_alpha   90.00
_cell.angle_beta   90.00
_cell.angle_gamma   90.00
#
_symmetry.space_group_name_H-M   'P 1'
#
loop_
_entity.id
_entity.type
_entity.pdbx_description
1 polymer ?
#
loop_
_entity_poly.entity_id
_entity_poly.type
_entity_poly.pdbx_seq_one_letter_code
_entity_poly.pdbx_strand_id
1 'polypeptide(L)' 'MAEAAALKGKLGRVSCSIPPEGGGEVLIEVRGGAEAFTAYPAEPKSIATGRTVVVVEQLSPRSVLVTPYWTEGE' A
#
# COMPACT_ATOMS: atom_id res chain seq x y z
N MET A 1 13.49 10.05 19.11
CA MET A 1 13.23 8.63 18.85
C MET A 1 12.32 8.58 17.63
N ALA A 2 12.88 8.42 16.43
CA ALA A 2 12.06 8.29 15.22
C ALA A 2 11.33 6.95 15.31
N GLU A 3 10.03 7.02 15.56
CA GLU A 3 9.14 5.86 15.56
C GLU A 3 9.32 5.15 14.22
N ALA A 4 9.74 3.88 14.25
CA ALA A 4 9.92 3.08 13.04
C ALA A 4 8.65 3.18 12.19
N ALA A 5 8.80 3.42 10.87
CA ALA A 5 7.70 3.67 9.93
C ALA A 5 6.48 2.78 10.23
N ALA A 6 5.46 3.36 10.88
CA ALA A 6 4.39 2.62 11.56
C ALA A 6 3.53 1.77 10.61
N LEU A 7 3.67 2.00 9.30
CA LEU A 7 2.92 1.32 8.25
C LEU A 7 3.68 0.16 7.61
N LYS A 8 5.01 0.06 7.76
CA LYS A 8 5.78 -1.02 7.12
C LYS A 8 5.30 -2.39 7.59
N GLY A 9 5.05 -3.28 6.64
CA GLY A 9 4.51 -4.63 6.88
C GLY A 9 2.99 -4.69 7.07
N LYS A 10 2.28 -3.56 7.12
CA LYS A 10 0.80 -3.58 7.14
C LYS A 10 0.25 -3.98 5.78
N LEU A 11 -0.90 -4.66 5.81
CA LEU A 11 -1.71 -4.92 4.63
C LEU A 11 -2.58 -3.71 4.31
N GLY A 12 -2.84 -3.53 3.02
CA GLY A 12 -3.78 -2.55 2.51
C GLY A 12 -4.63 -3.12 1.38
N ARG A 13 -5.81 -2.55 1.18
CA ARG A 13 -6.71 -2.88 0.07
C ARG A 13 -6.65 -1.79 -0.99
N VAL A 14 -6.37 -2.14 -2.23
CA VAL A 14 -6.35 -1.16 -3.34
C VAL A 14 -7.77 -0.68 -3.63
N SER A 15 -8.05 0.59 -3.40
CA SER A 15 -9.34 1.25 -3.69
C SER A 15 -9.34 1.96 -5.05
N CYS A 16 -8.18 2.46 -5.50
CA CYS A 16 -7.96 2.99 -6.84
C CYS A 16 -6.71 2.36 -7.45
N SER A 17 -6.77 1.98 -8.73
CA SER A 17 -5.68 1.27 -9.40
C SER A 17 -4.34 2.03 -9.30
N ILE A 18 -3.27 1.27 -9.12
CA ILE A 18 -1.91 1.80 -8.99
C ILE A 18 -1.22 1.59 -10.35
N PRO A 19 -0.89 2.65 -11.10
CA PRO A 19 -0.17 2.52 -12.37
C PRO A 19 1.34 2.29 -12.15
N PRO A 20 2.08 1.76 -13.15
CA PRO A 20 3.51 1.43 -13.01
C PRO A 20 4.41 2.60 -12.61
N GLU A 21 4.08 3.82 -13.02
CA GLU A 21 4.88 5.04 -12.78
C GLU A 21 4.04 6.16 -12.16
N GLY A 22 3.09 5.82 -11.28
CA GLY A 22 2.25 6.83 -10.64
C GLY A 22 1.59 6.35 -9.36
N GLY A 23 0.83 7.26 -8.74
CA GLY A 23 0.11 6.99 -7.51
C GLY A 23 -1.28 6.43 -7.77
N GLY A 24 -1.62 5.34 -7.08
CA GLY A 24 -3.00 4.91 -6.86
C GLY A 24 -3.43 5.16 -5.42
N GLU A 25 -4.45 4.43 -4.95
CA GLU A 25 -4.96 4.56 -3.60
C GLU A 25 -5.10 3.19 -2.92
N VAL A 26 -4.70 3.14 -1.65
CA VAL A 26 -4.90 1.99 -0.77
C VAL A 26 -5.56 2.42 0.53
N LEU A 27 -6.45 1.58 1.04
CA LEU A 27 -7.00 1.69 2.39
C LEU A 27 -6.17 0.81 3.34
N ILE A 28 -5.61 1.40 4.39
CA ILE A 28 -4.78 0.71 5.40
C ILE A 28 -5.44 0.86 6.76
N GLU A 29 -5.49 -0.24 7.53
CA GLU A 29 -6.01 -0.21 8.89
C GLU A 29 -5.02 0.45 9.87
N VAL A 30 -5.46 1.56 10.45
CA VAL A 30 -4.75 2.37 11.43
C VAL A 30 -5.70 2.76 12.56
N ARG A 31 -5.28 2.54 13.82
CA ARG A 31 -5.98 3.02 15.03
C ARG A 31 -7.47 2.63 15.10
N GLY A 32 -7.84 1.46 14.60
CA GLY A 32 -9.22 0.97 14.63
C GLY A 32 -10.12 1.50 13.50
N GLY A 33 -9.56 2.22 12.53
CA GLY A 33 -10.23 2.62 11.30
C GLY A 33 -9.39 2.30 10.05
N ALA A 34 -9.96 2.53 8.87
CA ALA A 34 -9.22 2.49 7.61
C ALA A 34 -8.98 3.91 7.11
N GLU A 35 -7.74 4.21 6.71
CA GLU A 35 -7.39 5.48 6.10
C GLU A 35 -6.85 5.26 4.68
N ALA A 36 -7.16 6.18 3.77
CA ALA A 36 -6.64 6.17 2.40
C ALA A 36 -5.21 6.68 2.34
N PHE A 37 -4.33 6.06 1.56
CA PHE A 37 -2.95 6.51 1.32
C PHE A 37 -2.66 6.48 -0.18
N THR A 38 -1.83 7.43 -0.64
CA THR A 38 -1.27 7.36 -1.99
C THR A 38 -0.29 6.20 -2.06
N ALA A 39 -0.53 5.25 -2.95
CA ALA A 39 0.32 4.07 -3.09
C ALA A 39 1.10 4.10 -4.40
N TYR A 40 2.39 3.77 -4.30
CA TYR A 40 3.28 3.58 -5.45
C TYR A 40 3.73 2.12 -5.51
N PRO A 41 3.83 1.52 -6.69
CA PRO A 41 4.23 0.13 -6.80
C PRO A 41 5.76 0.03 -6.63
N ALA A 42 6.22 -0.97 -5.88
CA ALA A 42 7.65 -1.23 -5.68
C ALA A 42 8.35 -1.74 -6.95
N GLU A 43 7.57 -2.33 -7.86
CA GLU A 43 7.99 -2.76 -9.20
C GLU A 43 7.21 -1.97 -10.25
N PRO A 44 7.73 -1.77 -11.47
CA PRO A 44 7.05 -1.06 -12.55
C PRO A 44 5.92 -1.91 -13.17
N LYS A 45 4.94 -2.29 -12.35
CA LYS A 45 3.77 -3.09 -12.70
C LYS A 45 2.52 -2.45 -12.12
N SER A 46 1.42 -2.52 -12.86
CA SER A 46 0.14 -2.04 -12.37
C SER A 46 -0.44 -2.98 -11.32
N ILE A 47 -1.16 -2.43 -10.35
CA ILE A 47 -1.91 -3.18 -9.36
C ILE A 47 -3.37 -2.76 -9.46
N ALA A 48 -4.24 -3.72 -9.78
CA ALA A 48 -5.67 -3.48 -9.97
C ALA A 48 -6.38 -3.18 -8.65
N THR A 49 -7.50 -2.46 -8.74
CA THR A 49 -8.44 -2.27 -7.62
C THR A 49 -8.90 -3.62 -7.08
N GLY A 50 -9.11 -3.69 -5.76
CA GLY A 50 -9.56 -4.89 -5.08
C GLY A 50 -8.45 -5.89 -4.76
N ARG A 51 -7.20 -5.68 -5.19
CA ARG A 51 -6.05 -6.47 -4.72
C ARG A 51 -5.65 -6.10 -3.30
N THR A 52 -5.05 -7.05 -2.61
CA THR A 52 -4.37 -6.82 -1.34
C THR A 52 -2.89 -6.56 -1.61
N VAL A 53 -2.33 -5.58 -0.92
CA VAL A 53 -0.91 -5.24 -1.00
C VAL A 53 -0.31 -5.19 0.40
N VAL A 54 1.01 -5.32 0.48
CA VAL A 54 1.77 -5.08 1.71
C VAL A 54 2.60 -3.82 1.54
N VAL A 55 2.64 -3.00 2.59
CA VAL A 55 3.48 -1.81 2.65
C VAL A 55 4.94 -2.22 2.85
N VAL A 56 5.77 -1.89 1.88
CA VAL A 56 7.22 -2.13 1.93
C VAL A 56 7.92 -0.99 2.68
N GLU A 57 7.45 0.25 2.47
CA GLU A 57 8.03 1.45 3.06
C GLU A 57 7.00 2.59 3.12
N GLN A 58 7.11 3.45 4.13
CA GLN A 58 6.35 4.69 4.20
C GLN A 58 7.21 5.83 3.63
N LEU A 59 6.78 6.39 2.51
CA LEU A 59 7.53 7.44 1.78
C LEU A 59 7.27 8.83 2.36
N SER A 60 6.06 9.06 2.89
CA SER A 60 5.66 10.31 3.55
C SER A 60 4.52 10.04 4.55
N PRO A 61 3.99 11.06 5.27
CA PRO A 61 2.84 10.86 6.16
C PRO A 61 1.59 10.29 5.47
N ARG A 62 1.44 10.46 4.15
CA ARG A 62 0.26 10.03 3.37
C ARG A 62 0.59 9.22 2.12
N SER A 63 1.83 8.77 1.97
CA SER A 63 2.24 7.93 0.85
C SER A 63 3.08 6.72 1.27
N VAL A 64 2.86 5.62 0.56
CA VAL A 64 3.49 4.32 0.83
C VAL A 64 3.99 3.68 -0.47
N LEU A 65 5.06 2.93 -0.34
CA LEU A 65 5.53 2.00 -1.35
C LEU A 65 4.96 0.63 -1.05
N VAL A 66 4.35 -0.02 -2.04
CA VAL A 66 3.62 -1.28 -1.85
C VAL A 66 4.00 -2.34 -2.88
N THR A 67 3.82 -3.61 -2.51
CA THR A 67 3.93 -4.75 -3.43
C THR A 67 2.70 -5.64 -3.29
N PRO A 68 2.24 -6.34 -4.34
CA PRO A 68 1.16 -7.30 -4.22
C PRO A 68 1.39 -8.30 -3.09
N TYR A 69 0.36 -8.52 -2.26
CA TYR A 69 0.40 -9.56 -1.24
C TYR A 69 -0.03 -10.87 -1.88
N TRP A 70 0.92 -11.76 -2.12
CA TRP A 70 0.66 -13.09 -2.67
C TRP A 70 0.15 -13.99 -1.55
N THR A 71 -1.10 -14.43 -1.65
CA THR A 71 -1.58 -15.60 -0.92
C THR A 71 -1.36 -16.79 -1.84
N GLU A 72 -0.64 -17.83 -1.41
CA GLU A 72 -0.59 -19.08 -2.19
C GLU A 72 -2.03 -19.58 -2.40
N GLY A 73 -2.46 -19.71 -3.67
CA GLY A 73 -3.78 -20.26 -4.03
C GLY A 73 -4.72 -19.36 -4.83
N GLU A 74 -4.23 -18.46 -5.69
CA GLU A 74 -5.03 -17.83 -6.75
C GLU A 74 -4.63 -18.35 -8.14
#